data_AF-A0A3B5PPQ7-F1
#
_entry.id   AF-A0A3B5PPQ7-F1
#
_cell.length_a   1.000
_cell.length_b   1.000
_cell.length_c   1.000
_cell.angle_alpha   90.00
_cell.angle_beta   90.00
_cell.angle_gamma   90.00
#
_symmetry.space_group_name_H-M   'P 1'
#
loop_
_entity.id
_entity.type
_entity.pdbx_description
1 polymer ?
#
loop_
_entity_poly.entity_id
_entity_poly.type
_entity_poly.pdbx_seq_one_letter_code
_entity_poly.pdbx_strand_id
1 'polypeptide(L)'
;LSNNNNNNNTTIAIAQKASQEDQAGNYEEAIQSYQHAVKYFLHILKREPQGKDGNQKIRDTCKQYLDRVEHLQEYLDNKEVITLHFISCGHYCLR
;
A
#
# COMPACT_ATOMS: atom_id res chain seq x y z
N LEU A 1 7.39 31.62 -6.65
CA LEU A 1 6.27 30.66 -6.62
C LEU A 1 6.83 29.29 -6.26
N SER A 2 6.16 28.61 -5.33
CA SER A 2 6.55 27.35 -4.68
C SER A 2 7.09 26.29 -5.63
N ASN A 3 8.35 25.90 -5.43
CA ASN A 3 8.92 24.68 -6.03
C ASN A 3 8.72 23.50 -5.06
N ASN A 4 7.49 23.29 -4.58
CA ASN A 4 7.12 22.22 -3.64
C ASN A 4 6.28 21.10 -4.29
N ASN A 5 6.20 21.09 -5.62
CA ASN A 5 5.31 20.18 -6.35
C ASN A 5 5.98 18.85 -6.74
N ASN A 6 7.31 18.76 -6.77
CA ASN A 6 7.96 17.59 -7.36
C ASN A 6 7.86 16.33 -6.48
N ASN A 7 7.95 16.50 -5.15
CA ASN A 7 7.97 15.37 -4.21
C ASN A 7 6.56 14.80 -3.94
N ASN A 8 5.55 15.67 -3.91
CA ASN A 8 4.14 15.29 -3.74
C ASN A 8 3.61 14.60 -5.01
N ASN A 9 4.04 15.06 -6.17
CA ASN A 9 3.66 14.43 -7.44
C ASN A 9 4.23 13.01 -7.56
N THR A 10 5.41 12.75 -6.97
CA THR A 10 6.03 11.42 -6.99
C THR A 10 5.23 10.41 -6.16
N THR A 11 4.70 10.83 -5.01
CA THR A 11 3.85 9.96 -4.16
C THR A 11 2.49 9.69 -4.79
N ILE A 12 1.90 10.68 -5.48
CA ILE A 12 0.68 10.47 -6.29
C ILE A 12 0.95 9.46 -7.40
N ALA A 13 2.09 9.57 -8.09
CA ALA A 13 2.46 8.61 -9.14
C ALA A 13 2.63 7.18 -8.59
N ILE A 14 3.17 7.01 -7.38
CA ILE A 14 3.30 5.69 -6.73
C ILE A 14 1.91 5.12 -6.37
N ALA A 15 0.98 5.95 -5.88
CA ALA A 15 -0.39 5.51 -5.59
C ALA A 15 -1.16 5.11 -6.87
N GLN A 16 -0.94 5.85 -7.96
CA GLN A 16 -1.49 5.49 -9.27
C GLN A 16 -0.91 4.17 -9.78
N LYS A 17 0.40 3.95 -9.61
CA LYS A 17 1.02 2.66 -9.95
C LYS A 17 0.45 1.52 -9.09
N ALA A 18 0.27 1.74 -7.79
CA ALA A 18 -0.32 0.74 -6.90
C ALA A 18 -1.76 0.37 -7.32
N SER A 19 -2.56 1.35 -7.79
CA SER A 19 -3.90 1.07 -8.32
C SER A 19 -3.86 0.28 -9.64
N GLN A 20 -2.83 0.49 -10.48
CA GLN A 20 -2.64 -0.30 -11.69
C GLN A 20 -2.26 -1.75 -11.38
N GLU A 21 -1.37 -1.96 -10.40
CA GLU A 21 -1.00 -3.30 -9.93
C GLU A 21 -2.19 -4.02 -9.27
N ASP A 22 -3.03 -3.30 -8.53
CA ASP A 22 -4.28 -3.82 -7.95
C ASP A 22 -5.23 -4.34 -9.03
N GLN A 23 -5.39 -3.59 -10.14
CA GLN A 23 -6.18 -4.03 -11.30
C GLN A 23 -5.55 -5.20 -12.04
N ALA A 24 -4.22 -5.32 -12.02
CA ALA A 24 -3.49 -6.45 -12.58
C ALA A 24 -3.58 -7.72 -11.71
N GLY A 25 -4.09 -7.61 -10.47
CA GLY A 25 -4.13 -8.70 -9.49
C GLY A 25 -2.81 -8.92 -8.75
N ASN A 26 -1.85 -8.01 -8.93
CA ASN A 26 -0.53 -8.04 -8.28
C ASN A 26 -0.58 -7.29 -6.94
N TYR A 27 -1.38 -7.81 -6.01
CA TYR A 27 -1.59 -7.14 -4.73
C TYR A 27 -0.30 -7.01 -3.89
N GLU A 28 0.65 -7.95 -4.02
CA GLU A 28 1.96 -7.87 -3.34
C GLU A 28 2.78 -6.63 -3.77
N GLU A 29 2.84 -6.34 -5.07
CA GLU A 29 3.54 -5.16 -5.61
C GLU A 29 2.79 -3.86 -5.30
N ALA A 30 1.46 -3.91 -5.29
CA ALA A 30 0.64 -2.79 -4.85
C ALA A 30 0.96 -2.41 -3.39
N ILE A 31 1.06 -3.40 -2.50
CA ILE A 31 1.41 -3.21 -1.09
C ILE A 31 2.80 -2.58 -0.94
N GLN A 32 3.82 -3.11 -1.62
CA GLN A 32 5.17 -2.52 -1.59
C GLN A 32 5.18 -1.07 -2.08
N SER A 33 4.42 -0.77 -3.14
CA SER A 33 4.30 0.58 -3.67
C SER A 33 3.73 1.55 -2.63
N TYR A 34 2.66 1.17 -1.93
CA TYR A 34 2.10 1.99 -0.84
C TYR A 34 3.10 2.22 0.31
N GLN A 35 3.86 1.20 0.71
CA GLN A 35 4.91 1.34 1.73
C GLN A 35 6.01 2.31 1.29
N HIS A 36 6.42 2.24 0.01
CA HIS A 36 7.38 3.18 -0.57
C HIS A 36 6.87 4.62 -0.54
N ALA A 37 5.59 4.84 -0.86
CA ALA A 37 4.98 6.17 -0.77
C ALA A 37 5.06 6.75 0.66
N VAL A 38 4.71 5.96 1.68
CA VAL A 38 4.79 6.36 3.10
C VAL A 38 6.22 6.72 3.50
N LYS A 39 7.22 5.97 3.02
CA LYS A 39 8.63 6.22 3.29
C LYS A 39 9.10 7.55 2.69
N TYR A 40 8.65 7.88 1.49
CA TYR A 40 8.90 9.19 0.87
C TYR A 40 8.22 10.33 1.65
N PHE A 41 6.98 10.14 2.08
CA PHE A 41 6.27 11.12 2.91
C PHE A 41 6.99 11.42 4.22
N LEU A 42 7.49 10.38 4.91
CA LEU A 42 8.33 10.54 6.11
C LEU A 42 9.62 11.30 5.82
N HIS A 43 10.24 11.06 4.66
CA HIS A 43 11.45 11.79 4.26
C HIS A 43 11.15 13.28 4.04
N ILE A 44 10.05 13.61 3.36
CA ILE A 44 9.61 14.99 3.14
C ILE A 44 9.33 15.68 4.49
N LEU A 45 8.56 15.03 5.38
CA LEU A 45 8.25 15.52 6.71
C LEU A 45 9.50 15.85 7.55
N LYS A 46 10.54 15.03 7.46
CA LYS A 46 11.81 15.24 8.19
C LYS A 46 12.66 16.35 7.57
N ARG A 47 12.61 16.50 6.24
CA ARG A 47 13.50 17.40 5.50
C ARG A 47 12.97 18.83 5.43
N GLU A 48 11.65 18.99 5.24
CA GLU A 48 11.01 20.30 5.19
C GLU A 48 9.60 20.22 5.81
N PRO A 49 9.44 20.57 7.11
CA PRO A 49 8.13 20.56 7.74
C PRO A 49 7.22 21.62 7.10
N GLN A 50 6.16 21.19 6.42
CA GLN A 50 5.22 22.04 5.65
C GLN A 50 4.22 22.81 6.54
N GLY A 51 4.56 23.05 7.81
CA GLY A 51 3.64 23.59 8.81
C GLY A 51 2.67 22.56 9.39
N LYS A 52 1.84 22.97 10.35
CA LYS A 52 0.93 22.08 11.11
C LYS A 52 -0.08 21.39 10.19
N ASP A 53 -0.69 22.15 9.27
CA ASP A 53 -1.69 21.64 8.32
C ASP A 53 -1.10 20.72 7.24
N GLY A 54 0.06 21.06 6.68
CA GLY A 54 0.75 20.21 5.71
C GLY A 54 1.21 18.89 6.32
N ASN A 55 1.77 18.95 7.53
CA ASN A 55 2.18 17.75 8.25
C ASN A 55 0.99 16.86 8.63
N GLN A 56 -0.15 17.46 8.98
CA GLN A 56 -1.37 16.71 9.29
C GLN A 56 -1.90 16.00 8.04
N LYS A 57 -1.93 16.69 6.88
CA LYS A 57 -2.33 16.07 5.60
C LYS A 57 -1.45 14.87 5.25
N ILE A 58 -0.13 15.01 5.35
CA ILE A 58 0.80 13.93 5.05
C ILE A 58 0.55 12.73 5.99
N ARG A 59 0.36 12.98 7.29
CA ARG A 59 0.06 11.91 8.27
C ARG A 59 -1.26 11.20 7.97
N ASP A 60 -2.28 11.96 7.62
CA ASP A 60 -3.59 11.43 7.25
C ASP A 60 -3.52 10.56 5.99
N THR A 61 -2.83 11.06 4.96
CA THR A 61 -2.56 10.31 3.73
C THR A 61 -1.74 9.03 4.00
N CYS A 62 -0.71 9.07 4.86
CA CYS A 62 0.02 7.86 5.26
C CYS A 62 -0.87 6.83 5.96
N LYS A 63 -1.80 7.28 6.82
CA LYS A 63 -2.78 6.41 7.46
C LYS A 63 -3.71 5.75 6.44
N GLN A 64 -4.24 6.53 5.49
CA GLN A 64 -5.10 6.01 4.44
C GLN A 64 -4.42 4.92 3.61
N TYR A 65 -3.13 5.09 3.29
CA TYR A 65 -2.38 4.07 2.55
C TYR A 65 -2.10 2.81 3.37
N LEU A 66 -1.77 2.95 4.67
CA LEU A 66 -1.58 1.79 5.56
C LEU A 66 -2.87 0.98 5.72
N ASP A 67 -4.00 1.65 5.92
CA ASP A 67 -5.32 0.99 6.03
C ASP A 67 -5.67 0.20 4.76
N ARG A 68 -5.34 0.76 3.58
CA ARG A 68 -5.50 0.08 2.30
C ARG A 68 -4.60 -1.15 2.19
N VAL A 69 -3.36 -1.05 2.64
CA VAL A 69 -2.40 -2.16 2.64
C VAL A 69 -2.89 -3.30 3.54
N GLU A 70 -3.40 -3.00 4.73
CA GLU A 70 -3.96 -4.01 5.64
C GLU A 70 -5.14 -4.74 4.99
N HIS A 71 -6.06 -4.01 4.34
CA HIS A 71 -7.16 -4.62 3.59
C HIS A 71 -6.69 -5.53 2.45
N LEU A 72 -5.67 -5.11 1.70
CA LEU A 72 -5.12 -5.92 0.60
C LEU A 72 -4.40 -7.16 1.13
N GLN A 73 -3.68 -7.04 2.25
CA GLN A 73 -3.04 -8.18 2.91
C GLN A 73 -4.06 -9.18 3.44
N GLU A 74 -5.13 -8.71 4.08
CA GLU A 74 -6.21 -9.59 4.55
C GLU A 74 -6.90 -10.31 3.38
N TYR A 75 -7.11 -9.63 2.25
CA TYR A 75 -7.66 -10.26 1.05
C TYR A 75 -6.74 -11.35 0.48
N LEU A 76 -5.43 -11.10 0.44
CA LEU A 76 -4.43 -12.09 0.02
C LEU A 76 -4.39 -13.30 0.96
N ASP A 77 -4.35 -13.07 2.27
CA ASP A 77 -4.31 -14.13 3.29
C ASP A 77 -5.55 -15.03 3.18
N ASN A 78 -6.75 -14.44 3.11
CA ASN A 78 -7.99 -15.21 2.91
C ASN A 78 -7.96 -16.04 1.62
N LYS A 79 -7.37 -15.52 0.54
CA LYS A 79 -7.25 -16.24 -0.74
C LYS A 79 -6.29 -17.43 -0.64
N GLU A 80 -5.21 -17.30 0.13
CA GLU A 80 -4.26 -18.38 0.41
C GLU A 80 -4.87 -19.47 1.30
N VAL A 81 -5.63 -19.08 2.33
CA VAL A 81 -6.33 -19.99 3.24
C VAL A 81 -7.39 -20.83 2.52
N ILE A 82 -8.13 -20.25 1.57
CA ILE A 82 -9.09 -21.00 0.74
C ILE A 82 -8.36 -22.04 -0.11
N THR A 83 -7.21 -21.69 -0.70
CA THR A 83 -6.43 -22.61 -1.54
C THR A 83 -5.92 -23.81 -0.74
N LEU A 84 -5.51 -23.60 0.52
CA LEU A 84 -5.03 -24.66 1.41
C LEU A 84 -6.16 -25.62 1.87
N HIS A 85 -7.40 -25.14 2.00
CA HIS A 85 -8.54 -25.97 2.42
C HIS A 85 -8.91 -27.02 1.36
N PHE A 86 -8.81 -26.67 0.07
CA PHE A 86 -9.11 -27.60 -1.02
C PHE A 86 -8.06 -28.71 -1.19
N ILE A 87 -6.77 -28.39 -0.99
CA ILE A 87 -5.69 -29.38 -1.11
C ILE A 87 -5.73 -30.39 0.05
N SER A 88 -6.10 -29.94 1.26
CA SER A 88 -6.14 -30.82 2.45
C SER A 88 -7.27 -31.86 2.38
N CYS A 89 -8.40 -31.57 1.70
CA CYS A 89 -9.49 -32.52 1.54
C CYS A 89 -9.21 -33.61 0.48
N GLY A 90 -8.21 -33.44 -0.38
CA GLY A 90 -7.87 -34.39 -1.45
C GLY A 90 -6.95 -35.55 -1.04
N HIS A 91 -6.33 -35.50 0.15
CA HIS A 91 -5.29 -36.47 0.55
C HIS A 91 -5.72 -37.46 1.65
N TYR A 92 -6.93 -37.33 2.22
CA TYR A 92 -7.43 -38.23 3.28
C TYR A 92 -8.34 -39.38 2.79
N CYS A 93 -8.48 -39.60 1.48
CA CYS A 93 -9.27 -40.72 0.92
C CYS A 93 -8.43 -41.91 0.41
N LEU A 94 -7.14 -42.01 0.77
CA LEU A 94 -6.29 -43.16 0.38
C LEU A 94 -5.60 -43.84 1.58
N ARG A 95 -6.36 -44.15 2.64
CA ARG A 95 -5.96 -45.11 3.67
C ARG A 95 -7.13 -46.01 4.03
#